data_AF-A0A2E4CYL7-F1
#
_entry.id   AF-A0A2E4CYL7-F1
#
_cell.length_a   1.000
_cell.length_b   1.000
_cell.length_c   1.000
_cell.angle_alpha   90.00
_cell.angle_beta   90.00
_cell.angle_gamma   90.00
#
_symmetry.space_group_name_H-M   'P 1'
#
loop_
_entity.id
_entity.type
_entity.pdbx_description
1 polymer ?
#
loop_
_entity_poly.entity_id
_entity_poly.type
_entity_poly.pdbx_seq_one_letter_code
_entity_poly.pdbx_strand_id
1 'polypeptide(L)'
;MLESQTGYELEQPSKRLSFHEFGAESAKIGREIADSYERYHIHVEEVKDIDPLPHRFLVKVGKVGLAKLLVKELFTYFPKFDVILSRPCTYGVFSGPLGGFAPRPKLCVGCLRCTVQHPDFVQVLPNPDLFEIGDSYTTPGHITAIDEEARKGMVPVRGQGYRGRFGGPGFDGMLTDMSEIVRPSRDGIHGRELIGTAVDIGGKPMHLSFDKQGNLSGQTPEMFTIQVPFIFDLPPGNLGSESLHRVLEETSRNIDTLTCIDADSVTKLGLDLPNVVPVLDISNASQTGRFPNSRMIEISSWDRDAFERARLSTDSVIGVRIEFVEGWQDSLTEAVRSGATVIHLLANLHGEDSQGRFVTDLFK
;
A
#
# COMPACT_ATOMS: atom_id res chain seq x y z
N MET A 1 10.86 28.15 6.78
CA MET A 1 9.68 29.02 6.60
C MET A 1 9.10 28.73 5.23
N LEU A 2 8.26 27.71 5.17
CA LEU A 2 7.38 27.47 4.02
C LEU A 2 6.01 27.83 4.55
N GLU A 3 5.57 29.04 4.22
CA GLU A 3 4.22 29.49 4.49
C GLU A 3 3.26 28.55 3.76
N SER A 4 2.38 27.90 4.52
CA SER A 4 1.22 27.19 4.02
C SER A 4 0.38 28.16 3.17
N GLN A 5 0.48 28.06 1.84
CA GLN A 5 -0.40 28.78 0.90
C GLN A 5 -1.80 28.17 0.85
N THR A 6 -2.43 28.01 2.02
CA THR A 6 -3.86 27.68 2.16
C THR A 6 -4.58 28.67 3.06
N GLY A 7 -4.01 29.87 3.24
CA GLY A 7 -4.73 31.03 3.73
C GLY A 7 -5.62 31.60 2.64
N TYR A 8 -6.79 30.99 2.40
CA TYR A 8 -7.89 31.76 1.81
C TYR A 8 -8.37 32.74 2.89
N GLU A 9 -7.90 33.99 2.81
CA GLU A 9 -8.54 35.09 3.53
C GLU A 9 -10.01 35.14 3.07
N LEU A 10 -10.92 34.73 3.95
CA LEU A 10 -12.35 34.92 3.78
C LEU A 10 -12.62 36.43 3.83
N GLU A 11 -12.63 37.10 2.67
CA GLU A 11 -13.21 38.43 2.52
C GLU A 11 -14.64 38.41 3.09
N GLN A 12 -14.96 39.39 3.95
CA GLN A 12 -16.30 39.52 4.53
C GLN A 12 -17.37 39.66 3.43
N PRO A 13 -18.54 38.99 3.55
CA PRO A 13 -19.47 38.84 2.44
C PRO A 13 -20.33 40.10 2.29
N SER A 14 -20.20 40.82 1.17
CA SER A 14 -21.11 41.94 0.86
C SER A 14 -22.09 41.70 -0.30
N LYS A 15 -22.22 40.47 -0.81
CA LYS A 15 -23.23 40.17 -1.84
C LYS A 15 -23.83 38.78 -1.68
N ARG A 16 -25.15 38.72 -1.44
CA ARG A 16 -25.93 37.51 -1.69
C ARG A 16 -25.92 37.25 -3.19
N LEU A 17 -25.24 36.19 -3.62
CA LEU A 17 -25.22 35.75 -5.00
C LEU A 17 -26.60 35.22 -5.39
N SER A 18 -27.06 35.54 -6.60
CA SER A 18 -28.16 34.81 -7.22
C SER A 18 -27.75 33.35 -7.48
N PHE A 19 -28.72 32.44 -7.63
CA PHE A 19 -28.45 31.02 -7.89
C PHE A 19 -27.55 30.79 -9.13
N HIS A 20 -27.70 31.63 -10.15
CA HIS A 20 -26.86 31.58 -11.35
C HIS A 20 -25.42 32.05 -11.08
N GLU A 21 -25.25 33.12 -10.30
CA GLU A 21 -23.92 33.59 -9.88
C GLU A 21 -23.23 32.57 -8.98
N PHE A 22 -23.95 31.97 -8.02
CA PHE A 22 -23.44 30.88 -7.19
C PHE A 22 -22.99 29.68 -8.02
N GLY A 23 -23.78 29.27 -9.04
CA GLY A 23 -23.42 28.18 -9.93
C GLY A 23 -22.16 28.47 -10.75
N ALA A 24 -22.05 29.69 -11.29
CA ALA A 24 -20.88 30.13 -12.04
C ALA A 24 -19.62 30.22 -11.16
N GLU A 25 -19.76 30.74 -9.94
CA GLU A 25 -18.67 30.90 -8.99
C GLU A 25 -18.21 29.55 -8.42
N SER A 26 -19.14 28.65 -8.11
CA SER A 26 -18.82 27.26 -7.72
C SER A 26 -18.11 26.51 -8.84
N ALA A 27 -18.53 26.69 -10.10
CA ALA A 27 -17.85 26.09 -11.25
C ALA A 27 -16.45 26.68 -11.47
N LYS A 28 -16.27 28.00 -11.24
CA LYS A 28 -14.97 28.66 -11.29
C LYS A 28 -14.04 28.13 -10.20
N ILE A 29 -14.48 28.09 -8.95
CA ILE A 29 -13.71 27.55 -7.82
C ILE A 29 -13.39 26.06 -8.05
N GLY A 30 -14.37 25.26 -8.47
CA GLY A 30 -14.14 23.85 -8.78
C GLY A 30 -13.11 23.65 -9.89
N ARG A 31 -13.06 24.55 -10.87
CA ARG A 31 -12.04 24.56 -11.92
C ARG A 31 -10.68 25.02 -11.41
N GLU A 32 -10.63 26.06 -10.58
CA GLU A 32 -9.39 26.51 -9.95
C GLU A 32 -8.77 25.41 -9.09
N ILE A 33 -9.60 24.70 -8.29
CA ILE A 33 -9.17 23.53 -7.51
C ILE A 33 -8.66 22.41 -8.42
N ALA A 34 -9.34 22.12 -9.53
CA ALA A 34 -8.92 21.11 -10.48
C ALA A 34 -7.62 21.48 -11.20
N ASP A 35 -7.44 22.76 -11.55
CA ASP A 35 -6.26 23.29 -12.22
C ASP A 35 -5.07 23.40 -11.24
N SER A 36 -5.32 23.60 -9.94
CA SER A 36 -4.31 23.59 -8.86
C SER A 36 -4.05 22.21 -8.26
N TYR A 37 -4.82 21.19 -8.64
CA TYR A 37 -4.66 19.84 -8.11
C TYR A 37 -3.40 19.19 -8.68
N GLU A 38 -2.32 19.22 -7.91
CA GLU A 38 -1.15 18.39 -8.18
C GLU A 38 -1.41 16.97 -7.70
N ARG A 39 -1.64 16.08 -8.65
CA ARG A 39 -1.73 14.64 -8.37
C ARG A 39 -0.39 14.16 -7.84
N TYR A 40 -0.38 13.52 -6.68
CA TYR A 40 0.77 12.76 -6.20
C TYR A 40 1.29 11.82 -7.30
N HIS A 41 2.61 11.70 -7.40
CA HIS A 41 3.24 10.82 -8.38
C HIS A 41 3.94 9.67 -7.67
N ILE A 42 3.42 8.46 -7.86
CA ILE A 42 4.15 7.25 -7.48
C ILE A 42 5.07 6.92 -8.64
N HIS A 43 6.38 7.02 -8.42
CA HIS A 43 7.38 6.61 -9.41
C HIS A 43 7.28 5.10 -9.65
N VAL A 44 7.07 4.71 -10.91
CA VAL A 44 6.90 3.31 -11.34
C VAL A 44 8.17 2.82 -12.06
N GLU A 45 9.34 3.30 -11.63
CA GLU A 45 10.61 2.87 -12.22
C GLU A 45 10.97 1.49 -11.67
N GLU A 46 11.28 0.55 -12.56
CA GLU A 46 11.70 -0.78 -12.14
C GLU A 46 13.03 -0.69 -11.40
N VAL A 47 13.02 -1.03 -10.12
CA VAL A 47 14.22 -1.02 -9.29
C VAL A 47 14.94 -2.35 -9.35
N LYS A 48 16.27 -2.30 -9.17
CA LYS A 48 17.05 -3.54 -9.04
C LYS A 48 16.81 -4.12 -7.66
N ASP A 49 16.47 -5.39 -7.65
CA ASP A 49 16.39 -6.18 -6.43
C ASP A 49 17.79 -6.38 -5.80
N ILE A 50 17.94 -5.92 -4.56
CA ILE A 50 19.19 -5.99 -3.79
C ILE A 50 19.34 -7.40 -3.19
N ASP A 51 18.23 -8.02 -2.78
CA ASP A 51 18.20 -9.33 -2.14
C ASP A 51 17.14 -10.22 -2.81
N PRO A 52 17.50 -10.85 -3.95
CA PRO A 52 16.51 -11.48 -4.80
C PRO A 52 15.93 -12.75 -4.21
N LEU A 53 14.60 -12.83 -4.27
CA LEU A 53 13.87 -14.03 -3.85
C LEU A 53 14.34 -15.28 -4.60
N PRO A 54 14.27 -16.46 -3.95
CA PRO A 54 14.50 -17.73 -4.63
C PRO A 54 13.60 -17.85 -5.87
N HIS A 55 14.19 -18.15 -7.02
CA HIS A 55 13.44 -18.29 -8.26
C HIS A 55 12.47 -19.48 -8.19
N ARG A 56 11.32 -19.39 -8.87
CA ARG A 56 10.22 -20.35 -8.73
C ARG A 56 10.54 -21.78 -9.17
N PHE A 57 11.36 -21.95 -10.20
CA PHE A 57 11.60 -23.25 -10.81
C PHE A 57 13.08 -23.54 -11.04
N LEU A 58 13.54 -24.69 -10.56
CA LEU A 58 14.82 -25.27 -10.93
C LEU A 58 14.70 -25.91 -12.31
N VAL A 59 15.68 -25.67 -13.18
CA VAL A 59 15.75 -26.26 -14.51
C VAL A 59 16.95 -27.19 -14.57
N LYS A 60 16.69 -28.50 -14.65
CA LYS A 60 17.72 -29.53 -14.77
C LYS A 60 17.83 -30.00 -16.21
N VAL A 61 19.04 -30.06 -16.72
CA VAL A 61 19.34 -30.55 -18.07
C VAL A 61 20.37 -31.68 -18.01
N GLY A 62 19.98 -32.86 -18.50
CA GLY A 62 20.86 -34.01 -18.64
C GLY A 62 21.88 -33.78 -19.75
N LYS A 63 23.16 -33.62 -19.38
CA LYS A 63 24.25 -33.29 -20.33
C LYS A 63 24.38 -34.32 -21.47
N VAL A 64 24.23 -35.61 -21.16
CA VAL A 64 24.33 -36.69 -22.15
C VAL A 64 23.18 -36.65 -23.15
N GLY A 65 21.94 -36.44 -22.68
CA GLY A 65 20.76 -36.34 -23.54
C GLY A 65 20.84 -35.14 -24.48
N LEU A 66 21.24 -33.98 -23.96
CA LEU A 66 21.44 -32.78 -24.76
C LEU A 66 22.56 -32.97 -25.81
N ALA A 67 23.68 -33.58 -25.45
CA ALA A 67 24.77 -33.87 -26.38
C ALA A 67 24.30 -34.82 -27.50
N LYS A 68 23.54 -35.87 -27.17
CA LYS A 68 22.96 -36.80 -28.16
C LYS A 68 22.02 -36.08 -29.13
N LEU A 69 21.20 -35.14 -28.63
CA LEU A 69 20.34 -34.31 -29.47
C LEU A 69 21.17 -33.45 -30.42
N LEU A 70 22.19 -32.76 -29.92
CA LEU A 70 23.07 -31.91 -30.72
C LEU A 70 23.77 -32.67 -31.84
N VAL A 71 24.30 -33.86 -31.55
CA VAL A 71 24.91 -34.72 -32.57
C VAL A 71 23.89 -35.12 -33.64
N LYS A 72 22.68 -35.51 -33.24
CA LYS A 72 21.61 -35.86 -34.17
C LYS A 72 21.22 -34.68 -35.07
N GLU A 73 21.07 -33.48 -34.49
CA GLU A 73 20.74 -32.28 -35.24
C GLU A 73 21.88 -31.83 -36.16
N LEU A 74 23.14 -32.00 -35.74
CA LEU A 74 24.30 -31.75 -36.60
C LEU A 74 24.23 -32.61 -37.86
N PHE A 75 24.00 -33.92 -37.73
CA PHE A 75 23.85 -34.78 -38.92
C PHE A 75 22.63 -34.43 -39.80
N THR A 76 21.56 -33.89 -39.21
CA THR A 76 20.29 -33.64 -39.91
C THR A 76 20.24 -32.28 -40.59
N TYR A 77 20.80 -31.24 -39.95
CA TYR A 77 20.60 -29.84 -40.31
C TYR A 77 21.91 -29.13 -40.69
N PHE A 78 23.06 -29.80 -40.68
CA PHE A 78 24.32 -29.17 -41.07
C PHE A 78 24.25 -28.59 -42.49
N PRO A 79 24.76 -27.36 -42.73
CA PRO A 79 25.51 -26.48 -41.81
C PRO A 79 24.68 -25.39 -41.11
N LYS A 80 23.37 -25.55 -40.90
CA LYS A 80 22.48 -24.55 -40.28
C LYS A 80 22.65 -24.47 -38.75
N PHE A 81 23.76 -23.88 -38.30
CA PHE A 81 24.11 -23.79 -36.87
C PHE A 81 23.13 -22.93 -36.06
N ASP A 82 22.50 -21.94 -36.69
CA ASP A 82 21.41 -21.15 -36.11
C ASP A 82 20.23 -22.03 -35.69
N VAL A 83 19.88 -23.04 -36.49
CA VAL A 83 18.83 -24.01 -36.17
C VAL A 83 19.30 -25.01 -35.12
N ILE A 84 20.50 -25.58 -35.28
CA ILE A 84 21.07 -26.61 -34.39
C ILE A 84 21.27 -26.08 -32.96
N LEU A 85 21.65 -24.81 -32.82
CA LEU A 85 21.86 -24.17 -31.51
C LEU A 85 20.63 -23.41 -31.03
N SER A 86 19.57 -23.29 -31.84
CA SER A 86 18.31 -22.76 -31.37
C SER A 86 17.71 -23.71 -30.33
N ARG A 87 17.58 -23.23 -29.10
CA ARG A 87 16.79 -23.90 -28.07
C ARG A 87 15.64 -22.97 -27.72
N PRO A 88 14.42 -23.24 -28.22
CA PRO A 88 13.31 -22.31 -28.14
C PRO A 88 12.74 -22.31 -26.72
N CYS A 89 13.39 -21.54 -25.84
CA CYS A 89 12.68 -20.96 -24.71
C CYS A 89 12.38 -19.50 -25.08
N THR A 90 11.10 -19.17 -25.25
CA THR A 90 10.65 -17.78 -25.47
C THR A 90 11.16 -16.85 -24.37
N TYR A 91 11.34 -17.38 -23.16
CA TYR A 91 11.84 -16.66 -21.99
C TYR A 91 13.38 -16.69 -21.85
N GLY A 92 14.11 -17.32 -22.78
CA GLY A 92 15.57 -17.30 -22.79
C GLY A 92 16.25 -18.16 -21.72
N VAL A 93 15.55 -19.12 -21.10
CA VAL A 93 16.14 -20.05 -20.08
C VAL A 93 17.39 -20.76 -20.61
N PHE A 94 17.42 -21.12 -21.89
CA PHE A 94 18.55 -21.82 -22.52
C PHE A 94 19.44 -20.89 -23.36
N SER A 95 19.30 -19.57 -23.22
CA SER A 95 20.11 -18.59 -23.95
C SER A 95 21.54 -18.47 -23.38
N GLY A 96 22.52 -18.24 -24.26
CA GLY A 96 23.93 -18.01 -23.89
C GLY A 96 24.93 -18.85 -24.70
N PRO A 97 26.25 -18.63 -24.50
CA PRO A 97 27.31 -19.30 -25.28
C PRO A 97 27.42 -20.80 -24.98
N LEU A 98 27.05 -21.24 -23.78
CA LEU A 98 26.90 -22.65 -23.40
C LEU A 98 25.41 -23.08 -23.37
N GLY A 99 24.60 -22.40 -24.20
CA GLY A 99 23.14 -22.48 -24.21
C GLY A 99 22.62 -23.91 -24.21
N GLY A 100 21.66 -24.19 -23.34
CA GLY A 100 21.14 -25.53 -23.08
C GLY A 100 21.89 -26.31 -21.99
N PHE A 101 23.23 -26.23 -21.91
CA PHE A 101 24.01 -26.98 -20.90
C PHE A 101 24.07 -26.28 -19.53
N ALA A 102 23.96 -24.95 -19.53
CA ALA A 102 23.87 -24.13 -18.33
C ALA A 102 22.57 -23.30 -18.39
N PRO A 103 21.41 -23.89 -18.01
CA PRO A 103 20.16 -23.16 -18.01
C PRO A 103 20.21 -21.97 -17.03
N ARG A 104 19.33 -20.99 -17.24
CA ARG A 104 19.12 -19.82 -16.38
C ARG A 104 17.77 -19.94 -15.67
N PRO A 105 17.68 -20.62 -14.52
CA PRO A 105 16.41 -20.89 -13.83
C PRO A 105 15.58 -19.65 -13.50
N LYS A 106 16.25 -18.53 -13.19
CA LYS A 106 15.60 -17.23 -12.93
C LYS A 106 14.70 -16.68 -14.04
N LEU A 107 14.85 -17.19 -15.27
CA LEU A 107 14.02 -16.80 -16.42
C LEU A 107 12.85 -17.78 -16.68
N CYS A 108 12.75 -18.86 -15.90
CA CYS A 108 11.77 -19.90 -16.13
C CYS A 108 10.40 -19.52 -15.54
N VAL A 109 9.38 -19.47 -16.39
CA VAL A 109 7.98 -19.22 -15.95
C VAL A 109 7.15 -20.48 -15.77
N GLY A 110 7.72 -21.67 -15.97
CA GLY A 110 7.01 -22.94 -15.79
C GLY A 110 5.99 -23.28 -16.88
N CYS A 111 6.18 -22.81 -18.13
CA CYS A 111 5.30 -23.17 -19.26
C CYS A 111 5.40 -24.65 -19.70
N LEU A 112 6.37 -25.40 -19.16
CA LEU A 112 6.65 -26.82 -19.41
C LEU A 112 6.89 -27.26 -20.87
N ARG A 113 6.88 -26.33 -21.84
CA ARG A 113 7.13 -26.63 -23.26
C ARG A 113 8.43 -27.41 -23.48
N CYS A 114 9.50 -27.03 -22.79
CA CYS A 114 10.80 -27.69 -22.92
C CYS A 114 10.80 -29.13 -22.39
N THR A 115 10.11 -29.39 -21.27
CA THR A 115 9.91 -30.74 -20.72
C THR A 115 9.08 -31.59 -21.68
N VAL A 116 8.06 -31.03 -22.32
CA VAL A 116 7.22 -31.75 -23.29
C VAL A 116 7.99 -32.07 -24.58
N GLN A 117 8.81 -31.13 -25.08
CA GLN A 117 9.62 -31.34 -26.29
C GLN A 117 10.80 -32.28 -26.07
N HIS A 118 11.38 -32.26 -24.87
CA HIS A 118 12.60 -32.99 -24.53
C HIS A 118 12.47 -33.73 -23.18
N PRO A 119 11.51 -34.67 -23.06
CA PRO A 119 11.19 -35.32 -21.78
C PRO A 119 12.35 -36.16 -21.23
N ASP A 120 13.21 -36.67 -22.11
CA ASP A 120 14.31 -37.57 -21.71
C ASP A 120 15.44 -36.87 -20.94
N PHE A 121 15.55 -35.54 -21.04
CA PHE A 121 16.70 -34.84 -20.48
C PHE A 121 16.42 -33.42 -19.97
N VAL A 122 15.20 -32.88 -20.09
CA VAL A 122 14.85 -31.58 -19.49
C VAL A 122 13.80 -31.80 -18.41
N GLN A 123 14.08 -31.31 -17.21
CA GLN A 123 13.14 -31.32 -16.09
C GLN A 123 13.02 -29.92 -15.50
N VAL A 124 11.77 -29.51 -15.26
CA VAL A 124 11.44 -28.28 -14.54
C VAL A 124 10.84 -28.70 -13.21
N LEU A 125 11.51 -28.36 -12.11
CA LEU A 125 11.13 -28.75 -10.76
C LEU A 125 10.80 -27.49 -9.94
N PRO A 126 9.86 -27.58 -8.99
CA PRO A 126 9.70 -26.52 -7.99
C PRO A 126 11.00 -26.29 -7.21
N ASN A 127 11.30 -25.03 -6.87
CA ASN A 127 12.45 -24.69 -6.04
C ASN A 127 12.07 -24.83 -4.54
N PRO A 128 12.66 -25.76 -3.77
CA PRO A 128 12.32 -25.96 -2.36
C PRO A 128 12.57 -24.71 -1.51
N ASP A 129 13.63 -23.95 -1.79
CA ASP A 129 13.99 -22.73 -1.06
C ASP A 129 12.88 -21.68 -1.10
N LEU A 130 12.08 -21.64 -2.19
CA LEU A 130 10.93 -20.76 -2.29
C LEU A 130 9.78 -21.19 -1.36
N PHE A 131 9.66 -22.48 -1.04
CA PHE A 131 8.62 -22.95 -0.12
C PHE A 131 9.01 -22.79 1.35
N GLU A 132 10.27 -22.46 1.62
CA GLU A 132 10.78 -22.18 2.97
C GLU A 132 10.52 -20.73 3.40
N ILE A 133 10.16 -19.83 2.47
CA ILE A 133 9.80 -18.44 2.80
C ILE A 133 8.32 -18.31 3.18
N GLY A 134 8.05 -17.38 4.10
CA GLY A 134 6.69 -17.07 4.54
C GLY A 134 6.20 -17.94 5.69
N ASP A 135 4.89 -17.97 5.87
CA ASP A 135 4.21 -18.68 6.95
C ASP A 135 2.86 -19.27 6.48
N SER A 136 2.03 -19.69 7.43
CA SER A 136 0.71 -20.28 7.14
C SER A 136 -0.27 -19.34 6.44
N TYR A 137 -0.08 -18.03 6.58
CA TYR A 137 -0.94 -16.99 6.02
C TYR A 137 -0.23 -16.28 4.84
N THR A 138 0.96 -15.74 5.09
CA THR A 138 1.80 -15.07 4.11
C THR A 138 2.57 -16.11 3.31
N THR A 139 1.90 -16.72 2.34
CA THR A 139 2.49 -17.76 1.50
C THR A 139 3.63 -17.23 0.61
N PRO A 140 4.52 -18.11 0.09
CA PRO A 140 5.51 -17.72 -0.91
C PRO A 140 4.92 -17.00 -2.13
N GLY A 141 3.67 -17.33 -2.49
CA GLY A 141 2.95 -16.69 -3.57
C GLY A 141 2.62 -15.23 -3.28
N HIS A 142 2.24 -14.92 -2.03
CA HIS A 142 1.99 -13.56 -1.56
C HIS A 142 3.28 -12.75 -1.57
N ILE A 143 4.37 -13.30 -1.00
CA ILE A 143 5.68 -12.62 -0.95
C ILE A 143 6.19 -12.32 -2.35
N THR A 144 6.10 -13.29 -3.28
CA THR A 144 6.51 -13.08 -4.68
C THR A 144 5.68 -11.98 -5.37
N ALA A 145 4.38 -11.90 -5.07
CA ALA A 145 3.53 -10.86 -5.64
C ALA A 145 3.88 -9.47 -5.08
N ILE A 146 4.04 -9.35 -3.77
CA ILE A 146 4.43 -8.12 -3.08
C ILE A 146 5.80 -7.64 -3.56
N ASP A 147 6.77 -8.54 -3.70
CA ASP A 147 8.10 -8.22 -4.23
C ASP A 147 8.02 -7.72 -5.69
N GLU A 148 7.22 -8.38 -6.53
CA GLU A 148 7.02 -7.93 -7.92
C GLU A 148 6.34 -6.56 -7.99
N GLU A 149 5.35 -6.31 -7.12
CA GLU A 149 4.65 -5.03 -6.99
C GLU A 149 5.59 -3.92 -6.51
N ALA A 150 6.37 -4.18 -5.47
CA ALA A 150 7.34 -3.23 -4.93
C ALA A 150 8.44 -2.92 -5.96
N ARG A 151 8.90 -3.93 -6.70
CA ARG A 151 9.97 -3.79 -7.69
C ARG A 151 9.53 -3.03 -8.94
N LYS A 152 8.29 -3.22 -9.40
CA LYS A 152 7.79 -2.66 -10.66
C LYS A 152 6.81 -1.51 -10.50
N GLY A 153 6.29 -1.26 -9.30
CA GLY A 153 5.22 -0.30 -9.04
C GLY A 153 3.89 -0.62 -9.74
N MET A 154 3.61 -1.89 -10.05
CA MET A 154 2.39 -2.30 -10.76
C MET A 154 1.83 -3.62 -10.26
N VAL A 155 0.50 -3.76 -10.34
CA VAL A 155 -0.20 -5.01 -10.02
C VAL A 155 0.20 -6.11 -11.03
N PRO A 156 0.56 -7.33 -10.60
CA PRO A 156 1.02 -8.39 -11.48
C PRO A 156 -0.09 -8.85 -12.42
N VAL A 157 0.13 -8.72 -13.72
CA VAL A 157 -0.80 -9.24 -14.73
C VAL A 157 -0.49 -10.70 -15.03
N ARG A 158 -1.47 -11.58 -14.79
CA ARG A 158 -1.37 -13.03 -15.03
C ARG A 158 -2.44 -13.50 -16.00
N GLY A 159 -2.13 -14.56 -16.75
CA GLY A 159 -3.09 -15.22 -17.65
C GLY A 159 -3.67 -16.50 -17.03
N GLN A 160 -4.75 -17.01 -17.62
CA GLN A 160 -5.62 -18.09 -17.12
C GLN A 160 -6.62 -17.62 -16.05
N GLY A 161 -7.78 -18.27 -16.02
CA GLY A 161 -8.77 -18.04 -14.96
C GLY A 161 -8.29 -18.55 -13.61
N TYR A 162 -8.85 -17.98 -12.54
CA TYR A 162 -8.61 -18.45 -11.17
C TYR A 162 -9.14 -19.88 -11.00
N ARG A 163 -8.29 -20.79 -10.51
CA ARG A 163 -8.61 -22.23 -10.32
C ARG A 163 -8.68 -22.62 -8.84
N GLY A 164 -8.58 -21.63 -7.94
CA GLY A 164 -8.65 -21.84 -6.51
C GLY A 164 -10.09 -22.01 -6.01
N ARG A 165 -10.28 -21.91 -4.70
CA ARG A 165 -11.59 -22.01 -4.06
C ARG A 165 -12.42 -20.77 -4.38
N PHE A 166 -13.73 -20.92 -4.55
CA PHE A 166 -14.63 -19.80 -4.84
C PHE A 166 -14.57 -18.66 -3.81
N GLY A 167 -14.30 -18.99 -2.54
CA GLY A 167 -14.01 -18.04 -1.48
C GLY A 167 -13.10 -18.67 -0.43
N GLY A 168 -12.69 -17.86 0.54
CA GLY A 168 -11.77 -18.24 1.60
C GLY A 168 -12.06 -17.50 2.91
N PRO A 169 -11.21 -17.69 3.93
CA PRO A 169 -11.29 -16.94 5.17
C PRO A 169 -10.94 -15.46 4.96
N GLY A 170 -11.39 -14.61 5.88
CA GLY A 170 -11.04 -13.19 5.89
C GLY A 170 -11.44 -12.44 4.62
N PHE A 171 -10.50 -11.70 4.03
CA PHE A 171 -10.77 -10.91 2.82
C PHE A 171 -11.13 -11.77 1.59
N ASP A 172 -10.71 -13.03 1.52
CA ASP A 172 -11.14 -13.96 0.45
C ASP A 172 -12.63 -14.34 0.53
N GLY A 173 -13.31 -13.98 1.63
CA GLY A 173 -14.75 -14.09 1.79
C GLY A 173 -15.51 -12.87 1.24
N MET A 174 -14.81 -11.80 0.84
CA MET A 174 -15.41 -10.58 0.32
C MET A 174 -15.27 -10.55 -1.20
N LEU A 175 -16.40 -10.37 -1.90
CA LEU A 175 -16.42 -10.18 -3.35
C LEU A 175 -16.63 -8.69 -3.65
N THR A 176 -15.81 -8.15 -4.55
CA THR A 176 -15.98 -6.79 -5.03
C THR A 176 -17.16 -6.75 -6.01
N ASP A 177 -18.06 -5.78 -5.80
CA ASP A 177 -19.17 -5.54 -6.72
C ASP A 177 -18.68 -4.85 -8.00
N MET A 178 -19.37 -5.11 -9.11
CA MET A 178 -19.10 -4.49 -10.41
C MET A 178 -20.40 -4.10 -11.08
N SER A 179 -20.45 -2.89 -11.64
CA SER A 179 -21.58 -2.49 -12.47
C SER A 179 -21.40 -2.96 -13.91
N GLU A 180 -22.38 -3.74 -14.40
CA GLU A 180 -22.42 -4.22 -15.78
C GLU A 180 -23.25 -3.31 -16.70
N ILE A 181 -24.54 -3.10 -16.36
CA ILE A 181 -25.49 -2.40 -17.24
C ILE A 181 -25.91 -1.05 -16.67
N VAL A 182 -26.24 -0.98 -15.38
CA VAL A 182 -26.97 0.15 -14.79
C VAL A 182 -26.12 1.42 -14.70
N ARG A 183 -24.81 1.28 -14.49
CA ARG A 183 -23.87 2.41 -14.47
C ARG A 183 -22.59 2.01 -15.22
N PRO A 184 -22.05 2.86 -16.10
CA PRO A 184 -20.81 2.57 -16.78
C PRO A 184 -19.66 2.52 -15.77
N SER A 185 -18.75 1.57 -15.98
CA SER A 185 -17.46 1.55 -15.27
C SER A 185 -16.60 2.71 -15.77
N ARG A 186 -15.90 3.37 -14.85
CA ARG A 186 -15.01 4.51 -15.13
C ARG A 186 -13.61 4.04 -15.48
N ASP A 187 -12.96 4.73 -16.41
CA ASP A 187 -11.62 4.37 -16.88
C ASP A 187 -10.51 5.09 -16.10
N GLY A 188 -10.06 4.49 -15.00
CA GLY A 188 -8.98 5.02 -14.16
C GLY A 188 -7.56 4.87 -14.74
N ILE A 189 -7.40 4.20 -15.88
CA ILE A 189 -6.08 3.87 -16.43
C ILE A 189 -5.43 5.12 -17.04
N HIS A 190 -4.17 5.38 -16.68
CA HIS A 190 -3.33 6.49 -17.18
C HIS A 190 -3.98 7.89 -17.05
N GLY A 191 -4.88 8.09 -16.07
CA GLY A 191 -5.53 9.38 -15.87
C GLY A 191 -6.50 9.79 -16.98
N ARG A 192 -6.99 8.82 -17.78
CA ARG A 192 -8.06 9.07 -18.77
C ARG A 192 -9.32 9.63 -18.11
N GLU A 193 -9.57 9.22 -16.87
CA GLU A 193 -10.53 9.86 -15.98
C GLU A 193 -9.90 10.15 -14.61
N LEU A 194 -10.31 11.26 -14.01
CA LEU A 194 -9.92 11.61 -12.64
C LEU A 194 -10.71 10.77 -11.63
N ILE A 195 -9.99 9.98 -10.83
CA ILE A 195 -10.51 9.28 -9.65
C ILE A 195 -9.73 9.81 -8.46
N GLY A 196 -10.38 10.60 -7.61
CA GLY A 196 -9.79 11.10 -6.38
C GLY A 196 -9.68 9.99 -5.35
N THR A 197 -8.47 9.80 -4.83
CA THR A 197 -8.16 8.83 -3.74
C THR A 197 -7.91 9.52 -2.41
N ALA A 198 -8.06 10.85 -2.37
CA ALA A 198 -7.81 11.63 -1.18
C ALA A 198 -8.79 11.29 -0.06
N VAL A 199 -8.29 11.28 1.17
CA VAL A 199 -9.05 10.96 2.37
C VAL A 199 -8.77 12.02 3.42
N ASP A 200 -9.82 12.42 4.13
CA ASP A 200 -9.71 13.35 5.25
C ASP A 200 -9.56 12.60 6.57
N ILE A 201 -8.61 13.03 7.38
CA ILE A 201 -8.34 12.50 8.72
C ILE A 201 -8.73 13.56 9.75
N GLY A 202 -9.67 13.22 10.64
CA GLY A 202 -10.14 14.09 11.70
C GLY A 202 -11.66 14.05 11.91
N GLY A 203 -12.18 15.07 12.59
CA GLY A 203 -13.60 15.18 12.95
C GLY A 203 -14.39 16.08 12.01
N LYS A 204 -15.58 15.61 11.57
CA LYS A 204 -16.54 16.42 10.81
C LYS A 204 -17.85 16.55 11.59
N PRO A 205 -18.46 17.74 11.68
CA PRO A 205 -19.82 17.87 12.19
C PRO A 205 -20.81 17.18 11.25
N MET A 206 -21.91 16.67 11.79
CA MET A 206 -22.97 16.00 11.00
C MET A 206 -23.57 16.89 9.90
N HIS A 207 -23.58 18.20 10.13
CA HIS A 207 -24.01 19.21 9.18
C HIS A 207 -23.32 20.53 9.50
N LEU A 208 -23.14 21.37 8.49
CA LEU A 208 -22.72 22.75 8.66
C LEU A 208 -23.95 23.60 9.01
N SER A 209 -23.79 24.53 9.96
CA SER A 209 -24.82 25.51 10.31
C SER A 209 -24.36 26.90 9.89
N PHE A 210 -25.29 27.73 9.41
CA PHE A 210 -24.98 29.07 8.92
C PHE A 210 -25.85 30.12 9.64
N ASP A 211 -25.25 31.26 9.96
CA ASP A 211 -25.98 32.39 10.54
C ASP A 211 -26.84 33.13 9.49
N LYS A 212 -27.55 34.19 9.90
CA LYS A 212 -28.42 34.98 9.00
C LYS A 212 -27.65 35.72 7.91
N GLN A 213 -26.33 35.86 8.08
CA GLN A 213 -25.40 36.51 7.19
C GLN A 213 -24.74 35.51 6.23
N GLY A 214 -24.93 34.20 6.46
CA GLY A 214 -24.36 33.12 5.64
C GLY A 214 -22.97 32.69 6.10
N ASN A 215 -22.50 33.12 7.27
CA ASN A 215 -21.24 32.66 7.83
C ASN A 215 -21.43 31.32 8.53
N LEU A 216 -20.39 30.49 8.55
CA LEU A 216 -20.36 29.27 9.35
C LEU A 216 -20.58 29.63 10.83
N SER A 217 -21.50 28.89 11.45
CA SER A 217 -21.85 29.01 12.86
C SER A 217 -21.75 27.62 13.50
N GLY A 218 -21.18 27.55 14.70
CA GLY A 218 -21.00 26.27 15.41
C GLY A 218 -19.66 25.61 15.11
N GLN A 219 -19.61 24.28 15.27
CA GLN A 219 -18.40 23.49 15.05
C GLN A 219 -18.05 23.43 13.57
N THR A 220 -16.77 23.58 13.27
CA THR A 220 -16.19 23.45 11.93
C THR A 220 -15.39 22.14 11.86
N PRO A 221 -15.21 21.55 10.67
CA PRO A 221 -14.37 20.37 10.51
C PRO A 221 -12.94 20.62 11.03
N GLU A 222 -12.46 19.74 11.90
CA GLU A 222 -11.09 19.72 12.41
C GLU A 222 -10.39 18.50 11.80
N MET A 223 -9.76 18.71 10.65
CA MET A 223 -9.21 17.63 9.82
C MET A 223 -8.12 18.13 8.88
N PHE A 224 -7.33 17.19 8.37
CA PHE A 224 -6.42 17.42 7.25
C PHE A 224 -6.59 16.30 6.21
N THR A 225 -6.13 16.54 4.99
CA THR A 225 -6.26 15.59 3.87
C THR A 225 -4.93 14.90 3.59
N ILE A 226 -5.00 13.63 3.22
CA ILE A 226 -3.91 12.86 2.59
C ILE A 226 -4.36 12.40 1.20
N GLN A 227 -3.42 12.15 0.29
CA GLN A 227 -3.76 11.87 -1.11
C GLN A 227 -4.07 10.39 -1.40
N VAL A 228 -3.65 9.48 -0.53
CA VAL A 228 -3.84 8.03 -0.67
C VAL A 228 -4.53 7.43 0.58
N PRO A 229 -5.38 6.41 0.43
CA PRO A 229 -6.20 5.86 1.51
C PRO A 229 -5.44 4.81 2.34
N PHE A 230 -4.14 4.99 2.56
CA PHE A 230 -3.31 4.11 3.38
C PHE A 230 -2.19 4.90 4.04
N ILE A 231 -1.74 4.46 5.20
CA ILE A 231 -0.59 5.01 5.93
C ILE A 231 0.43 3.90 6.21
N PHE A 232 1.67 4.26 6.51
CA PHE A 232 2.68 3.30 6.94
C PHE A 232 2.65 3.17 8.46
N ASP A 233 2.12 2.06 8.98
CA ASP A 233 2.04 1.85 10.42
C ASP A 233 3.35 1.30 11.03
N LEU A 234 3.44 1.27 12.36
CA LEU A 234 4.54 0.65 13.08
C LEU A 234 4.64 -0.85 12.70
N PRO A 235 5.81 -1.31 12.22
CA PRO A 235 5.99 -2.72 11.96
C PRO A 235 5.97 -3.51 13.27
N PRO A 236 5.60 -4.81 13.24
CA PRO A 236 5.71 -5.65 14.41
C PRO A 236 7.18 -5.87 14.78
N GLY A 237 7.48 -5.67 16.06
CA GLY A 237 8.85 -5.76 16.57
C GLY A 237 9.75 -4.64 16.06
N ASN A 238 11.05 -4.81 16.25
CA ASN A 238 12.03 -3.80 15.88
C ASN A 238 12.64 -4.14 14.51
N LEU A 239 12.00 -3.67 13.43
CA LEU A 239 12.60 -3.63 12.09
C LEU A 239 13.53 -2.41 11.90
N GLY A 240 13.66 -1.59 12.95
CA GLY A 240 14.18 -0.23 13.00
C GLY A 240 15.69 -0.11 12.77
N SER A 241 16.06 -0.11 11.49
CA SER A 241 17.21 0.70 11.09
C SER A 241 16.78 2.16 10.98
N GLU A 242 17.64 3.09 11.40
CA GLU A 242 17.43 4.53 11.17
C GLU A 242 17.19 4.85 9.69
N SER A 243 17.76 4.02 8.80
CA SER A 243 17.56 4.10 7.35
C SER A 243 16.12 3.79 6.94
N LEU A 244 15.47 2.78 7.53
CA LEU A 244 14.07 2.46 7.24
C LEU A 244 13.14 3.61 7.61
N HIS A 245 13.33 4.23 8.78
CA HIS A 245 12.53 5.40 9.17
C HIS A 245 12.66 6.57 8.19
N ARG A 246 13.88 6.82 7.68
CA ARG A 246 14.10 7.86 6.66
C ARG A 246 13.44 7.51 5.33
N VAL A 247 13.49 6.25 4.92
CA VAL A 247 12.81 5.79 3.70
C VAL A 247 11.29 5.93 3.82
N LEU A 248 10.70 5.54 4.96
CA LEU A 248 9.26 5.68 5.19
C LEU A 248 8.82 7.14 5.30
N GLU A 249 9.61 7.99 5.96
CA GLU A 249 9.38 9.43 5.99
C GLU A 249 9.41 10.02 4.58
N GLU A 250 10.48 9.80 3.82
CA GLU A 250 10.60 10.35 2.47
C GLU A 250 9.48 9.84 1.55
N THR A 251 9.14 8.55 1.65
CA THR A 251 8.06 7.95 0.87
C THR A 251 6.72 8.58 1.23
N SER A 252 6.40 8.69 2.52
CA SER A 252 5.14 9.30 2.98
C SER A 252 5.01 10.76 2.59
N ARG A 253 6.10 11.53 2.62
CA ARG A 253 6.14 12.91 2.13
C ARG A 253 5.89 12.99 0.62
N ASN A 254 6.53 12.13 -0.17
CA ASN A 254 6.46 12.18 -1.63
C ASN A 254 5.06 11.81 -2.18
N ILE A 255 4.32 10.94 -1.49
CA ILE A 255 2.97 10.52 -1.90
C ILE A 255 1.84 11.20 -1.10
N ASP A 256 2.19 12.17 -0.24
CA ASP A 256 1.32 12.85 0.72
C ASP A 256 0.42 11.88 1.50
N THR A 257 1.07 11.03 2.29
CA THR A 257 0.45 10.22 3.34
C THR A 257 1.21 10.35 4.66
N LEU A 258 0.92 9.49 5.62
CA LEU A 258 1.51 9.46 6.95
C LEU A 258 2.37 8.22 7.18
N THR A 259 3.36 8.35 8.05
CA THR A 259 4.11 7.22 8.62
C THR A 259 4.11 7.31 10.15
N CYS A 260 3.72 6.22 10.80
CA CYS A 260 3.82 6.05 12.24
C CYS A 260 5.27 5.73 12.63
N ILE A 261 5.82 6.44 13.61
CA ILE A 261 7.17 6.23 14.15
C ILE A 261 7.09 6.38 15.67
N ASP A 262 7.81 5.55 16.43
CA ASP A 262 7.87 5.72 17.89
C ASP A 262 8.46 7.10 18.26
N ALA A 263 7.90 7.74 19.28
CA ALA A 263 8.24 9.11 19.64
C ALA A 263 9.73 9.33 20.00
N ASP A 264 10.41 8.29 20.50
CA ASP A 264 11.83 8.34 20.82
C ASP A 264 12.67 8.39 19.54
N SER A 265 12.37 7.56 18.54
CA SER A 265 13.00 7.60 17.22
C SER A 265 12.73 8.91 16.50
N VAL A 266 11.51 9.45 16.58
CA VAL A 266 11.19 10.78 16.00
C VAL A 266 12.10 11.85 16.59
N THR A 267 12.25 11.88 17.93
CA THR A 267 13.13 12.82 18.61
C THR A 267 14.58 12.61 18.20
N LYS A 268 15.07 11.36 18.27
CA LYS A 268 16.47 11.01 18.02
C LYS A 268 16.91 11.39 16.61
N LEU A 269 16.03 11.18 15.62
CA LEU A 269 16.34 11.38 14.20
C LEU A 269 15.96 12.77 13.68
N GLY A 270 15.26 13.58 14.50
CA GLY A 270 14.79 14.91 14.12
C GLY A 270 13.70 14.87 13.05
N LEU A 271 12.72 13.97 13.21
CA LEU A 271 11.65 13.71 12.23
C LEU A 271 10.29 14.28 12.63
N ASP A 272 10.25 15.34 13.46
CA ASP A 272 9.02 16.09 13.73
C ASP A 272 8.62 16.85 12.45
N LEU A 273 7.84 16.18 11.61
CA LEU A 273 7.46 16.60 10.27
C LEU A 273 5.97 16.35 10.03
N PRO A 274 5.31 17.11 9.13
CA PRO A 274 3.86 17.00 8.90
C PRO A 274 3.35 15.61 8.46
N ASN A 275 4.19 14.81 7.80
CA ASN A 275 3.89 13.45 7.35
C ASN A 275 4.28 12.36 8.36
N VAL A 276 4.88 12.72 9.49
CA VAL A 276 5.27 11.76 10.54
C VAL A 276 4.26 11.83 11.68
N VAL A 277 3.84 10.66 12.13
CA VAL A 277 2.91 10.44 13.24
C VAL A 277 3.69 9.82 14.40
N PRO A 278 4.11 10.64 15.39
CA PRO A 278 4.72 10.12 16.60
C PRO A 278 3.72 9.25 17.35
N VAL A 279 4.12 8.03 17.72
CA VAL A 279 3.35 7.15 18.58
C VAL A 279 3.94 7.18 19.98
N LEU A 280 3.16 7.62 20.97
CA LEU A 280 3.57 7.77 22.36
C LEU A 280 2.89 6.72 23.23
N ASP A 281 3.64 6.23 24.23
CA ASP A 281 3.05 5.46 25.32
C ASP A 281 2.12 6.33 26.19
N ILE A 282 1.11 5.71 26.81
CA ILE A 282 0.18 6.34 27.77
C ILE A 282 0.92 7.15 28.84
N SER A 283 2.04 6.63 29.34
CA SER A 283 2.87 7.27 30.36
C SER A 283 3.49 8.59 29.90
N ASN A 284 3.70 8.75 28.58
CA ASN A 284 4.34 9.90 27.97
C ASN A 284 3.34 10.85 27.29
N ALA A 285 2.03 10.66 27.47
CA ALA A 285 1.01 11.44 26.78
C ALA A 285 1.10 12.97 26.98
N SER A 286 1.64 13.47 28.09
CA SER A 286 1.86 14.91 28.28
C SER A 286 3.00 15.50 27.44
N GLN A 287 3.75 14.66 26.72
CA GLN A 287 4.90 15.06 25.92
C GLN A 287 4.54 15.30 24.45
N THR A 288 3.26 15.23 24.05
CA THR A 288 2.83 15.48 22.67
C THR A 288 3.26 16.86 22.15
N GLY A 289 3.33 17.86 23.03
CA GLY A 289 3.82 19.21 22.69
C GLY A 289 5.29 19.29 22.23
N ARG A 290 6.05 18.18 22.30
CA ARG A 290 7.40 18.08 21.72
C ARG A 290 7.39 17.96 20.20
N PHE A 291 6.23 17.69 19.59
CA PHE A 291 6.09 17.46 18.15
C PHE A 291 5.14 18.49 17.50
N PRO A 292 5.48 19.79 17.52
CA PRO A 292 4.61 20.85 17.02
C PRO A 292 4.41 20.83 15.50
N ASN A 293 5.24 20.13 14.72
CA ASN A 293 5.13 20.10 13.26
C ASN A 293 4.31 18.90 12.74
N SER A 294 4.13 17.86 13.55
CA SER A 294 3.29 16.71 13.21
C SER A 294 1.81 17.10 13.11
N ARG A 295 1.16 16.71 11.99
CA ARG A 295 -0.30 16.91 11.79
C ARG A 295 -1.14 16.06 12.73
N MET A 296 -0.63 14.87 13.07
CA MET A 296 -1.29 13.89 13.92
C MET A 296 -0.28 13.23 14.85
N ILE A 297 -0.72 12.92 16.06
CA ILE A 297 0.04 12.18 17.07
C ILE A 297 -0.86 11.07 17.60
N GLU A 298 -0.34 9.86 17.79
CA GLU A 298 -1.11 8.73 18.31
C GLU A 298 -0.68 8.34 19.73
N ILE A 299 -1.66 8.00 20.57
CA ILE A 299 -1.43 7.32 21.85
C ILE A 299 -1.52 5.81 21.62
N SER A 300 -0.54 5.07 22.15
CA SER A 300 -0.32 3.63 21.90
C SER A 300 -1.50 2.74 22.30
N SER A 301 -2.34 3.20 23.21
CA SER A 301 -3.53 2.50 23.68
C SER A 301 -4.56 3.49 24.24
N TRP A 302 -5.82 3.09 24.30
CA TRP A 302 -6.91 3.91 24.85
C TRP A 302 -6.79 4.05 26.36
N ASP A 303 -6.61 5.28 26.82
CA ASP A 303 -6.75 5.71 28.22
C ASP A 303 -7.29 7.14 28.22
N ARG A 304 -8.41 7.35 28.94
CA ARG A 304 -9.12 8.64 28.96
C ARG A 304 -8.21 9.77 29.46
N ASP A 305 -7.51 9.55 30.56
CA ASP A 305 -6.71 10.61 31.18
C ASP A 305 -5.47 10.94 30.34
N ALA A 306 -4.85 9.94 29.71
CA ALA A 306 -3.77 10.14 28.76
C ALA A 306 -4.23 10.89 27.51
N PHE A 307 -5.38 10.54 26.93
CA PHE A 307 -5.95 11.26 25.81
C PHE A 307 -6.19 12.75 26.14
N GLU A 308 -6.79 13.06 27.30
CA GLU A 308 -7.00 14.44 27.74
C GLU A 308 -5.68 15.18 27.95
N ARG A 309 -4.68 14.55 28.59
CA ARG A 309 -3.34 15.16 28.75
C ARG A 309 -2.66 15.43 27.41
N ALA A 310 -2.76 14.51 26.46
CA ALA A 310 -2.19 14.65 25.13
C ALA A 310 -2.84 15.80 24.36
N ARG A 311 -4.18 15.86 24.39
CA ARG A 311 -4.98 16.91 23.73
C ARG A 311 -4.70 18.30 24.30
N LEU A 312 -4.49 18.43 25.61
CA LEU A 312 -4.19 19.72 26.23
C LEU A 312 -2.76 20.22 25.94
N SER A 313 -1.88 19.36 25.42
CA SER A 313 -0.45 19.65 25.27
C SER A 313 -0.04 19.96 23.83
N THR A 314 -0.94 19.86 22.84
CA THR A 314 -0.67 20.15 21.42
C THR A 314 -1.94 20.56 20.69
N ASP A 315 -1.78 21.28 19.57
CA ASP A 315 -2.85 21.59 18.62
C ASP A 315 -2.98 20.52 17.50
N SER A 316 -2.04 19.56 17.44
CA SER A 316 -2.11 18.43 16.50
C SER A 316 -3.33 17.54 16.74
N VAL A 317 -3.82 16.88 15.69
CA VAL A 317 -4.88 15.88 15.83
C VAL A 317 -4.37 14.71 16.69
N ILE A 318 -5.10 14.36 17.75
CA ILE A 318 -4.77 13.20 18.58
C ILE A 318 -5.57 11.99 18.12
N GLY A 319 -4.85 10.96 17.65
CA GLY A 319 -5.39 9.64 17.41
C GLY A 319 -5.18 8.72 18.61
N VAL A 320 -6.07 7.74 18.77
CA VAL A 320 -5.92 6.69 19.79
C VAL A 320 -5.95 5.32 19.13
N ARG A 321 -5.01 4.47 19.55
CA ARG A 321 -4.92 3.10 19.08
C ARG A 321 -5.72 2.19 20.00
N ILE A 322 -6.53 1.31 19.42
CA ILE A 322 -7.38 0.36 20.15
C ILE A 322 -7.15 -1.02 19.54
N GLU A 323 -6.82 -1.99 20.37
CA GLU A 323 -6.71 -3.38 19.95
C GLU A 323 -8.06 -3.87 19.38
N PHE A 324 -8.04 -4.39 18.16
CA PHE A 324 -9.23 -4.90 17.49
C PHE A 324 -9.49 -6.32 17.99
N VAL A 325 -10.07 -6.41 19.18
CA VAL A 325 -10.43 -7.65 19.88
C VAL A 325 -11.92 -7.64 20.23
N GLU A 326 -12.48 -8.78 20.63
CA GLU A 326 -13.86 -8.80 21.13
C GLU A 326 -14.08 -7.80 22.28
N GLY A 327 -15.13 -6.98 22.19
CA GLY A 327 -15.41 -5.90 23.12
C GLY A 327 -14.76 -4.54 22.77
N TRP A 328 -14.04 -4.44 21.66
CA TRP A 328 -13.44 -3.18 21.18
C TRP A 328 -14.45 -2.02 21.08
N GLN A 329 -15.74 -2.32 20.83
CA GLN A 329 -16.81 -1.34 20.70
C GLN A 329 -17.00 -0.49 21.96
N ASP A 330 -16.75 -1.04 23.15
CA ASP A 330 -16.87 -0.31 24.40
C ASP A 330 -15.76 0.76 24.50
N SER A 331 -14.52 0.40 24.17
CA SER A 331 -13.38 1.33 24.12
C SER A 331 -13.59 2.39 23.04
N LEU A 332 -14.06 1.99 21.85
CA LEU A 332 -14.43 2.93 20.78
C LEU A 332 -15.48 3.94 21.26
N THR A 333 -16.57 3.44 21.87
CA THR A 333 -17.68 4.28 22.33
C THR A 333 -17.22 5.25 23.40
N GLU A 334 -16.37 4.79 24.32
CA GLU A 334 -15.79 5.64 25.35
C GLU A 334 -14.85 6.70 24.76
N ALA A 335 -14.00 6.33 23.80
CA ALA A 335 -13.10 7.23 23.11
C ALA A 335 -13.86 8.35 22.38
N VAL A 336 -14.87 7.98 21.60
CA VAL A 336 -15.72 8.93 20.88
C VAL A 336 -16.46 9.86 21.85
N ARG A 337 -17.01 9.33 22.96
CA ARG A 337 -17.65 10.16 24.00
C ARG A 337 -16.71 11.14 24.68
N SER A 338 -15.42 10.82 24.72
CA SER A 338 -14.37 11.68 25.26
C SER A 338 -13.84 12.68 24.22
N GLY A 339 -14.34 12.62 22.98
CA GLY A 339 -13.99 13.56 21.92
C GLY A 339 -12.85 13.10 21.00
N ALA A 340 -12.44 11.84 21.05
CA ALA A 340 -11.51 11.28 20.08
C ALA A 340 -12.15 11.26 18.68
N THR A 341 -11.48 11.84 17.69
CA THR A 341 -11.95 11.94 16.30
C THR A 341 -11.21 10.99 15.36
N VAL A 342 -10.03 10.52 15.75
CA VAL A 342 -9.24 9.53 15.00
C VAL A 342 -9.05 8.29 15.86
N ILE A 343 -9.50 7.15 15.35
CA ILE A 343 -9.41 5.84 16.00
C ILE A 343 -8.66 4.90 15.09
N HIS A 344 -7.60 4.27 15.60
CA HIS A 344 -6.78 3.31 14.88
C HIS A 344 -7.00 1.92 15.48
N LEU A 345 -7.73 1.06 14.78
CA LEU A 345 -7.98 -0.32 15.20
C LEU A 345 -6.80 -1.21 14.82
N LEU A 346 -6.21 -1.91 15.79
CA LEU A 346 -5.01 -2.71 15.60
C LEU A 346 -5.33 -4.19 15.43
N ALA A 347 -4.75 -4.80 14.41
CA ALA A 347 -4.70 -6.25 14.23
C ALA A 347 -3.25 -6.68 13.97
N ASN A 348 -2.95 -7.97 14.10
CA ASN A 348 -1.63 -8.50 13.78
C ASN A 348 -1.36 -8.47 12.26
N LEU A 349 -0.15 -8.87 11.83
CA LEU A 349 0.23 -8.93 10.41
C LEU A 349 -0.66 -9.82 9.53
N HIS A 350 -1.36 -10.78 10.13
CA HIS A 350 -2.25 -11.69 9.44
C HIS A 350 -3.69 -11.16 9.40
N GLY A 351 -3.95 -9.96 9.91
CA GLY A 351 -5.29 -9.41 10.02
C GLY A 351 -6.14 -10.13 11.07
N GLU A 352 -5.51 -10.63 12.12
CA GLU A 352 -6.16 -11.37 13.21
C GLU A 352 -5.97 -10.68 14.56
N ASP A 353 -6.91 -10.95 15.48
CA ASP A 353 -6.76 -10.60 16.89
C ASP A 353 -5.81 -11.55 17.63
N SER A 354 -5.59 -11.27 18.92
CA SER A 354 -4.78 -12.12 19.82
C SER A 354 -5.22 -13.59 19.94
N GLN A 355 -6.46 -13.91 19.54
CA GLN A 355 -7.05 -15.26 19.57
C GLN A 355 -7.09 -15.92 18.18
N GLY A 356 -6.52 -15.28 17.15
CA GLY A 356 -6.52 -15.80 15.78
C GLY A 356 -7.84 -15.60 15.03
N ARG A 357 -8.69 -14.67 15.48
CA ARG A 357 -9.93 -14.32 14.75
C ARG A 357 -9.65 -13.21 13.76
N PHE A 358 -10.05 -13.41 12.52
CA PHE A 358 -9.85 -12.43 11.46
C PHE A 358 -10.71 -11.18 11.68
N VAL A 359 -10.21 -10.01 11.28
CA VAL A 359 -10.90 -8.71 11.48
C VAL A 359 -12.33 -8.66 10.96
N THR A 360 -12.64 -9.32 9.84
CA THR A 360 -14.00 -9.37 9.27
C THR A 360 -15.00 -10.06 10.20
N ASP A 361 -14.55 -10.96 11.07
CA ASP A 361 -15.40 -11.63 12.04
C ASP A 361 -15.68 -10.78 13.30
N LEU A 362 -14.91 -9.72 13.51
CA LEU A 362 -14.99 -8.82 14.67
C LEU A 362 -15.92 -7.62 14.45
N PHE A 363 -16.29 -7.34 13.20
CA PHE A 363 -17.27 -6.31 12.82
C PHE A 363 -18.73 -6.71 13.12
N LYS A 364 -18.97 -7.83 13.80
CA LYS A 364 -20.31 -8.36 14.09
C LYS A 364 -21.06 -7.56 15.17
#